data_AF-A0A7Y5F8A9-F1
#
_entry.id   AF-A0A7Y5F8A9-F1
#
_cell.length_a   1.000
_cell.length_b   1.000
_cell.length_c   1.000
_cell.angle_alpha   90.00
_cell.angle_beta   90.00
_cell.angle_gamma   90.00
#
_symmetry.space_group_name_H-M   'P 1'
#
loop_
_entity.id
_entity.type
_entity.pdbx_description
1 polymer ?
#
loop_
_entity_poly.entity_id
_entity_poly.type
_entity_poly.pdbx_seq_one_letter_code
_entity_poly.pdbx_strand_id
1 'polypeptide(L)'
;MALPKCVYFKGQIVPYEDAKIGVMTHALNYGTAVFGGIRGYWNEEEEQLFMFRPHDHFKRFLHSCRIMVMEFAQDPEALTQIAVNMLREEGYRQDVYLRPLAYKADELIGVKLHGLTDELTMFAVPFDKYVSNDTNAHVTISSWRRIDDNTIPARGKISGAYVNSA
;
A
#
# COMPACT_ATOMS: atom_id res chain seq x y z
N MET A 1 -17.96 -0.37 -0.18
CA MET A 1 -16.97 -1.29 0.42
C MET A 1 -16.99 -1.04 1.92
N ALA A 2 -17.08 -2.07 2.76
CA ALA A 2 -17.03 -1.89 4.21
C ALA A 2 -15.61 -1.46 4.63
N LEU A 3 -15.52 -0.67 5.70
CA LEU A 3 -14.23 -0.35 6.32
C LEU A 3 -13.66 -1.61 6.99
N PRO A 4 -12.33 -1.78 7.03
CA PRO A 4 -11.71 -2.87 7.78
C PRO A 4 -11.97 -2.69 9.27
N LYS A 5 -11.92 -3.79 10.03
CA LYS A 5 -12.08 -3.77 11.49
C LYS A 5 -10.82 -3.20 12.16
N CYS A 6 -9.65 -3.61 11.69
CA CYS A 6 -8.33 -3.28 12.20
C CYS A 6 -7.34 -3.00 11.06
N VAL A 7 -6.28 -2.30 11.40
CA VAL A 7 -5.18 -1.94 10.50
C VAL A 7 -3.87 -1.98 11.26
N TYR A 8 -2.76 -2.21 10.56
CA TYR A 8 -1.44 -1.94 11.12
C TYR A 8 -1.16 -0.45 11.02
N PHE A 9 -0.89 0.21 12.16
CA PHE A 9 -0.62 1.64 12.23
C PHE A 9 0.29 1.95 13.43
N LYS A 10 1.34 2.76 13.22
CA LYS A 10 2.31 3.16 14.26
C LYS A 10 2.87 1.98 15.07
N GLY A 11 3.26 0.90 14.38
CA GLY A 11 3.93 -0.25 14.99
C GLY A 11 3.03 -1.34 15.55
N GLN A 12 1.70 -1.19 15.49
CA GLN A 12 0.75 -2.11 16.12
C GLN A 12 -0.51 -2.30 15.28
N ILE A 13 -1.27 -3.36 15.55
CA ILE A 13 -2.60 -3.57 14.97
C ILE A 13 -3.62 -2.86 15.87
N VAL A 14 -4.42 -1.97 15.28
CA VAL A 14 -5.40 -1.13 15.99
C VAL A 14 -6.73 -1.11 15.27
N PRO A 15 -7.86 -0.81 15.94
CA PRO A 15 -9.13 -0.52 15.27
C PRO A 15 -8.97 0.54 14.18
N TYR A 16 -9.67 0.39 13.05
CA TYR A 16 -9.56 1.34 11.93
C TYR A 16 -9.87 2.79 12.34
N GLU A 17 -10.80 2.97 13.28
CA GLU A 17 -11.17 4.30 13.76
C GLU A 17 -10.03 5.04 14.45
N ASP A 18 -9.06 4.35 15.03
CA ASP A 18 -7.91 4.93 15.72
C ASP A 18 -6.77 5.32 14.76
N ALA A 19 -6.78 4.80 13.53
CA ALA A 19 -5.79 5.10 12.52
C ALA A 19 -6.06 6.45 11.84
N LYS A 20 -5.61 7.53 12.49
CA LYS A 20 -5.76 8.92 12.00
C LYS A 20 -4.42 9.54 11.58
N ILE A 21 -4.44 10.25 10.46
CA ILE A 21 -3.36 11.15 10.03
C ILE A 21 -3.86 12.60 10.05
N GLY A 22 -2.98 13.54 10.38
CA GLY A 22 -3.30 14.96 10.36
C GLY A 22 -3.37 15.50 8.94
N VAL A 23 -4.18 16.54 8.73
CA VAL A 23 -4.30 17.19 7.41
C VAL A 23 -3.00 17.85 6.95
N MET A 24 -2.09 18.14 7.89
CA MET A 24 -0.76 18.68 7.62
C MET A 24 0.29 17.60 7.30
N THR A 25 -0.06 16.32 7.32
CA THR A 25 0.89 15.23 7.03
C THR A 25 1.56 15.45 5.68
N HIS A 26 2.89 15.44 5.67
CA HIS A 26 3.71 15.76 4.51
C HIS A 26 3.36 14.90 3.29
N ALA A 27 3.16 13.58 3.49
CA ALA A 27 2.77 12.69 2.41
C ALA A 27 1.40 12.99 1.79
N LEU A 28 0.44 13.49 2.57
CA LEU A 28 -0.88 13.89 2.08
C LEU A 28 -0.78 15.10 1.15
N ASN A 29 0.08 16.06 1.51
CA ASN A 29 0.22 17.32 0.78
C ASN A 29 1.17 17.25 -0.42
N TYR A 30 2.17 16.36 -0.38
CA TYR A 30 3.22 16.30 -1.41
C TYR A 30 3.31 14.97 -2.15
N GLY A 31 2.40 14.02 -1.91
CA GLY A 31 2.40 12.71 -2.57
C GLY A 31 3.60 11.82 -2.21
N THR A 32 4.30 12.13 -1.12
CA THR A 32 5.52 11.45 -0.64
C THR A 32 5.21 10.18 0.15
N ALA A 33 4.41 9.31 -0.46
CA ALA A 33 4.08 7.98 0.04
C ALA A 33 4.42 6.91 -1.00
N VAL A 34 4.72 5.71 -0.54
CA VAL A 34 4.99 4.51 -1.34
C VAL A 34 3.97 3.45 -0.96
N PHE A 35 3.49 2.66 -1.91
CA PHE A 35 2.51 1.63 -1.60
C PHE A 35 2.80 0.29 -2.28
N GLY A 36 2.23 -0.77 -1.73
CA GLY A 36 2.16 -2.09 -2.34
C GLY A 36 0.72 -2.48 -2.65
N GLY A 37 0.57 -3.65 -3.25
CA GLY A 37 -0.73 -4.25 -3.51
C GLY A 37 -0.55 -5.74 -3.58
N ILE A 38 -1.18 -6.48 -2.67
CA ILE A 38 -0.99 -7.91 -2.52
C ILE A 38 -2.38 -8.55 -2.48
N ARG A 39 -2.60 -9.58 -3.30
CA ARG A 39 -3.84 -10.35 -3.29
C ARG A 39 -3.75 -11.46 -2.26
N GLY A 40 -4.83 -11.63 -1.50
CA GLY A 40 -5.11 -12.85 -0.74
C GLY A 40 -6.29 -13.56 -1.40
N TYR A 41 -6.16 -14.86 -1.63
CA TYR A 41 -7.19 -15.69 -2.25
C TYR A 41 -7.75 -16.66 -1.22
N TRP A 42 -9.06 -16.66 -1.05
CA TRP A 42 -9.72 -17.57 -0.13
C TRP A 42 -9.96 -18.91 -0.81
N ASN A 43 -9.46 -19.98 -0.21
CA ASN A 43 -9.80 -21.33 -0.59
C ASN A 43 -10.92 -21.84 0.32
N GLU A 44 -12.10 -22.08 -0.25
CA GLU A 44 -13.27 -22.56 0.49
C GLU A 44 -13.08 -23.99 1.02
N GLU A 45 -12.38 -24.87 0.29
CA GLU A 45 -12.17 -26.27 0.68
C GLU A 45 -11.20 -26.39 1.87
N GLU A 46 -10.15 -25.56 1.87
CA GLU A 46 -9.15 -25.55 2.94
C GLU A 46 -9.49 -24.59 4.08
N GLU A 47 -10.56 -23.82 3.95
CA GLU A 47 -10.93 -22.72 4.84
C GLU A 47 -9.73 -21.80 5.17
N GLN A 48 -8.95 -21.47 4.15
CA GLN A 48 -7.67 -20.77 4.32
C GLN A 48 -7.50 -19.62 3.33
N LEU A 49 -6.91 -18.52 3.82
CA LEU A 49 -6.53 -17.37 3.00
C LEU A 49 -5.06 -17.47 2.57
N PHE A 50 -4.80 -17.52 1.27
CA PHE A 50 -3.47 -17.59 0.70
C PHE A 50 -3.02 -16.26 0.12
N MET A 51 -1.97 -15.67 0.72
CA MET A 51 -1.34 -14.47 0.15
C MET A 51 -0.44 -14.84 -1.03
N PHE A 52 -0.64 -14.19 -2.17
CA PHE A 52 0.17 -14.47 -3.35
C PHE A 52 1.48 -13.67 -3.33
N ARG A 53 2.61 -14.39 -3.23
CA ARG A 53 3.99 -13.86 -3.30
C ARG A 53 4.29 -12.69 -2.33
N PRO A 54 3.90 -12.75 -1.05
CA PRO A 54 4.07 -11.63 -0.12
C PRO A 54 5.52 -11.14 -0.02
N HIS A 55 6.48 -12.06 0.09
CA HIS A 55 7.90 -11.74 0.18
C HIS A 55 8.40 -10.91 -1.01
N ASP A 56 8.02 -11.26 -2.25
CA ASP A 56 8.42 -10.50 -3.45
C ASP A 56 7.79 -9.11 -3.48
N HIS A 57 6.53 -9.01 -3.06
CA HIS A 57 5.83 -7.73 -2.97
C HIS A 57 6.47 -6.81 -1.93
N PHE A 58 6.85 -7.33 -0.75
CA PHE A 58 7.51 -6.54 0.28
C PHE A 58 8.96 -6.19 -0.08
N LYS A 59 9.69 -7.07 -0.78
CA LYS A 59 11.00 -6.72 -1.35
C LYS A 59 10.91 -5.54 -2.32
N ARG A 60 9.92 -5.53 -3.21
CA ARG A 60 9.67 -4.39 -4.12
C ARG A 60 9.19 -3.15 -3.39
N PHE A 61 8.34 -3.31 -2.38
CA PHE A 61 7.85 -2.22 -1.53
C PHE A 61 9.01 -1.50 -0.84
N LEU A 62 9.90 -2.23 -0.17
CA LEU A 62 11.10 -1.67 0.47
C LEU A 62 12.06 -1.05 -0.54
N HIS A 63 12.18 -1.60 -1.76
CA HIS A 63 12.94 -0.94 -2.82
C HIS A 63 12.33 0.42 -3.21
N SER A 64 11.00 0.50 -3.35
CA SER A 64 10.32 1.77 -3.62
C SER A 64 10.47 2.77 -2.47
N CYS A 65 10.49 2.29 -1.21
CA CYS A 65 10.76 3.10 -0.02
C CYS A 65 12.17 3.73 -0.10
N ARG A 66 13.20 2.95 -0.47
CA ARG A 66 14.57 3.47 -0.65
C ARG A 66 14.67 4.54 -1.72
N ILE A 67 13.92 4.43 -2.83
CA ILE A 67 13.85 5.49 -3.85
C ILE A 67 13.37 6.82 -3.25
N MET A 68 12.47 6.75 -2.28
CA MET A 68 11.91 7.91 -1.57
C MET A 68 12.68 8.27 -0.29
N VAL A 69 13.90 7.75 -0.12
CA VAL A 69 14.76 7.98 1.05
C VAL A 69 14.02 7.63 2.35
N MET A 70 13.31 6.50 2.34
CA MET A 70 12.65 5.95 3.53
C MET A 70 13.41 4.73 4.03
N GLU A 71 13.57 4.62 5.34
CA GLU A 71 14.26 3.51 5.99
C GLU A 71 13.37 2.80 7.01
N PHE A 72 13.34 1.47 6.95
CA PHE A 72 12.58 0.62 7.86
C PHE A 72 13.49 -0.52 8.35
N ALA A 73 13.36 -0.87 9.63
CA ALA A 73 14.11 -1.98 10.23
C ALA A 73 13.53 -3.35 9.83
N GLN A 74 12.27 -3.38 9.42
CA GLN A 74 11.58 -4.61 9.01
C GLN A 74 12.06 -5.06 7.64
N ASP A 75 12.43 -6.34 7.53
CA ASP A 75 12.71 -7.00 6.27
C ASP A 75 11.40 -7.54 5.63
N PRO A 76 11.45 -8.09 4.41
CA PRO A 76 10.26 -8.63 3.75
C PRO A 76 9.54 -9.74 4.53
N GLU A 77 10.25 -10.51 5.34
CA GLU A 77 9.66 -11.59 6.14
C GLU A 77 8.89 -11.02 7.33
N ALA A 78 9.49 -10.07 8.06
CA ALA A 78 8.84 -9.37 9.16
C ALA A 78 7.56 -8.65 8.70
N LEU A 79 7.61 -7.99 7.54
CA LEU A 79 6.44 -7.34 6.94
C LEU A 79 5.36 -8.35 6.53
N THR A 80 5.77 -9.53 6.04
CA THR A 80 4.85 -10.63 5.74
C THR A 80 4.14 -11.11 7.00
N GLN A 81 4.88 -11.30 8.09
CA GLN A 81 4.28 -11.75 9.35
C GLN A 81 3.32 -10.72 9.96
N ILE A 82 3.64 -9.43 9.87
CA ILE A 82 2.73 -8.35 10.27
C ILE A 82 1.43 -8.42 9.48
N ALA A 83 1.51 -8.55 8.15
CA ALA A 83 0.35 -8.66 7.29
C ALA A 83 -0.51 -9.89 7.59
N VAL A 84 0.12 -11.05 7.83
CA VAL A 84 -0.57 -12.30 8.22
C VAL A 84 -1.31 -12.12 9.55
N ASN A 85 -0.68 -11.52 10.55
CA ASN A 85 -1.30 -11.29 11.86
C ASN A 85 -2.52 -10.37 11.74
N MET A 86 -2.40 -9.29 10.98
CA MET A 86 -3.50 -8.36 10.72
C MET A 86 -4.67 -9.05 9.97
N LEU A 87 -4.37 -9.83 8.93
CA LEU A 87 -5.41 -10.57 8.18
C LEU A 87 -6.14 -11.61 9.05
N ARG A 88 -5.44 -12.24 10.00
CA ARG A 88 -6.07 -13.14 10.98
C ARG A 88 -7.03 -12.40 11.91
N GLU A 89 -6.68 -11.18 12.33
CA GLU A 89 -7.54 -10.37 13.21
C GLU A 89 -8.77 -9.79 12.49
N GLU A 90 -8.62 -9.49 11.20
CA GLU A 90 -9.74 -9.16 10.30
C GLU A 90 -10.71 -10.34 10.13
N GLY A 91 -10.19 -11.57 10.00
CA GLY A 91 -11.01 -12.77 9.89
C GLY A 91 -11.76 -12.94 8.56
N TYR A 92 -11.24 -12.37 7.47
CA TYR A 92 -11.85 -12.49 6.14
C TYR A 92 -11.90 -13.95 5.67
N ARG A 93 -13.07 -14.38 5.17
CA ARG A 93 -13.32 -15.67 4.53
C ARG A 93 -13.73 -15.49 3.06
N GLN A 94 -12.99 -14.64 2.35
CA GLN A 94 -13.21 -14.26 0.95
C GLN A 94 -11.91 -13.64 0.39
N ASP A 95 -11.86 -13.41 -0.92
CA ASP A 95 -10.73 -12.75 -1.56
C ASP A 95 -10.53 -11.32 -1.04
N VAL A 96 -9.27 -10.96 -0.82
CA VAL A 96 -8.88 -9.66 -0.27
C VAL A 96 -7.78 -9.00 -1.08
N TYR A 97 -7.70 -7.68 -0.91
CA TYR A 97 -6.58 -6.87 -1.36
C TYR A 97 -5.94 -6.19 -0.16
N LEU A 98 -4.69 -6.57 0.13
CA LEU A 98 -3.84 -5.94 1.13
C LEU A 98 -3.08 -4.77 0.52
N ARG A 99 -3.13 -3.63 1.21
CA ARG A 99 -2.48 -2.36 0.87
C ARG A 99 -1.49 -1.97 1.96
N PRO A 100 -0.19 -2.31 1.83
CA PRO A 100 0.84 -1.63 2.61
C PRO A 100 1.10 -0.24 2.02
N LEU A 101 1.35 0.74 2.88
CA LEU A 101 1.63 2.13 2.52
C LEU A 101 2.65 2.72 3.51
N ALA A 102 3.82 3.11 3.00
CA ALA A 102 4.83 3.87 3.72
C ALA A 102 4.72 5.35 3.36
N TYR A 103 4.96 6.25 4.30
CA TYR A 103 4.72 7.67 4.10
C TYR A 103 5.56 8.56 5.01
N LYS A 104 5.88 9.77 4.52
CA LYS A 104 6.46 10.84 5.34
C LYS A 104 5.38 11.41 6.27
N ALA A 105 5.50 11.14 7.57
CA ALA A 105 4.41 11.31 8.54
C ALA A 105 4.32 12.71 9.15
N ASP A 106 5.44 13.44 9.21
CA ASP A 106 5.51 14.74 9.89
C ASP A 106 4.46 15.73 9.37
N GLU A 107 3.91 16.51 10.29
CA GLU A 107 2.97 17.58 10.01
C GLU A 107 3.72 18.90 9.79
N LEU A 108 4.07 19.20 8.55
CA LEU A 108 4.81 20.41 8.19
C LEU A 108 4.65 20.77 6.71
N ILE A 109 5.02 22.02 6.39
CA ILE A 109 5.11 22.53 5.02
C ILE A 109 6.58 22.73 4.64
N GLY A 110 6.98 22.17 3.51
CA GLY A 110 8.34 22.26 2.99
C GLY A 110 8.74 21.03 2.20
N VAL A 111 9.13 21.20 0.94
CA VAL A 111 9.43 20.10 0.01
C VAL A 111 10.80 19.50 0.32
N LYS A 112 10.81 18.35 1.00
CA LYS A 112 12.03 17.58 1.30
C LYS A 112 11.72 16.09 1.49
N LEU A 113 12.76 15.25 1.48
CA LEU A 113 12.64 13.82 1.79
C LEU A 113 13.44 13.41 3.04
N HIS A 114 14.41 14.24 3.46
CA HIS A 114 15.31 13.96 4.58
C HIS A 114 14.85 14.65 5.87
N GLY A 115 15.22 14.06 7.01
CA GLY A 115 14.86 14.60 8.33
C GLY A 115 13.34 14.69 8.52
N LEU A 116 12.65 13.63 8.10
CA LEU A 116 11.21 13.43 8.23
C LEU A 116 10.98 12.04 8.83
N THR A 117 9.95 11.88 9.66
CA THR A 117 9.58 10.56 10.19
C THR A 117 8.96 9.71 9.08
N ASP A 118 9.46 8.49 8.93
CA ASP A 118 8.90 7.47 8.05
C ASP A 118 7.94 6.58 8.85
N GLU A 119 6.70 6.48 8.39
CA GLU A 119 5.71 5.60 9.00
C GLU A 119 5.18 4.59 7.98
N LEU A 120 4.69 3.47 8.50
CA LEU A 120 4.11 2.38 7.74
C LEU A 120 2.70 2.09 8.26
N THR A 121 1.76 1.96 7.32
CA THR A 121 0.43 1.42 7.60
C THR A 121 0.10 0.27 6.64
N MET A 122 -0.71 -0.68 7.10
CA MET A 122 -1.28 -1.72 6.25
C MET A 122 -2.75 -1.89 6.57
N PHE A 123 -3.55 -2.11 5.54
CA PHE A 123 -4.95 -2.51 5.69
C PHE A 123 -5.33 -3.47 4.57
N ALA A 124 -6.37 -4.27 4.79
CA ALA A 124 -6.94 -5.14 3.77
C ALA A 124 -8.43 -4.88 3.62
N VAL A 125 -8.95 -5.13 2.42
CA VAL A 125 -10.40 -5.04 2.14
C VAL A 125 -10.83 -6.23 1.28
N PRO A 126 -12.08 -6.69 1.38
CA PRO A 126 -12.66 -7.60 0.41
C PRO A 126 -12.53 -7.04 -0.99
N PHE A 127 -12.07 -7.84 -1.94
CA PHE A 127 -11.77 -7.31 -3.26
C PHE A 127 -11.96 -8.36 -4.34
N ASP A 128 -12.92 -8.11 -5.22
CA ASP A 128 -13.23 -8.97 -6.37
C ASP A 128 -12.47 -8.45 -7.61
N LYS A 129 -13.10 -8.45 -8.78
CA LYS A 129 -12.55 -7.93 -10.03
C LYS A 129 -12.27 -6.44 -9.96
N TYR A 130 -11.09 -6.04 -10.44
CA TYR A 130 -10.72 -4.63 -10.57
C TYR A 130 -11.44 -3.97 -11.75
N VAL A 131 -11.54 -4.69 -12.86
CA VAL A 131 -12.25 -4.28 -14.08
C VAL A 131 -13.42 -5.24 -14.26
N SER A 132 -14.64 -4.72 -14.31
CA SER A 132 -15.85 -5.54 -14.39
C SER A 132 -15.89 -6.40 -15.67
N ASN A 133 -15.32 -5.90 -16.77
CA ASN A 133 -15.15 -6.62 -18.04
C ASN A 133 -13.69 -7.07 -18.26
N ASP A 134 -13.07 -7.69 -17.26
CA ASP A 134 -11.67 -8.15 -17.30
C ASP A 134 -11.32 -9.13 -18.44
N THR A 135 -12.32 -9.77 -19.07
CA THR A 135 -12.15 -10.66 -20.22
C THR A 135 -12.36 -10.00 -21.59
N ASN A 136 -12.91 -8.78 -21.64
CA ASN A 136 -13.16 -8.05 -22.89
C ASN A 136 -13.16 -6.52 -22.65
N ALA A 137 -12.13 -6.04 -21.96
CA ALA A 137 -12.01 -4.63 -21.64
C ALA A 137 -11.76 -3.81 -22.92
N HIS A 138 -12.60 -2.80 -23.16
CA HIS A 138 -12.32 -1.82 -24.21
C HIS A 138 -11.31 -0.80 -23.70
N VAL A 139 -10.17 -0.70 -24.37
CA VAL A 139 -9.05 0.18 -23.99
C VAL A 139 -8.83 1.27 -25.05
N THR A 140 -8.09 2.33 -24.69
CA THR A 140 -7.71 3.41 -25.61
C THR A 140 -6.27 3.86 -25.38
N ILE A 141 -5.70 4.56 -26.36
CA ILE A 141 -4.41 5.25 -26.19
C ILE A 141 -4.70 6.61 -25.54
N SER A 142 -4.16 6.82 -24.34
CA SER A 142 -4.32 8.10 -23.63
C SER A 142 -3.59 9.23 -24.38
N SER A 143 -4.17 10.43 -24.36
CA SER A 143 -3.48 11.66 -24.80
C SER A 143 -2.42 12.13 -23.80
N TRP A 144 -2.51 11.67 -22.54
CA TRP A 144 -1.51 11.94 -21.51
C TRP A 144 -0.32 11.00 -21.65
N ARG A 145 0.88 11.59 -21.62
CA ARG A 145 2.13 10.82 -21.67
C ARG A 145 2.42 10.21 -20.30
N ARG A 146 2.94 8.98 -20.33
CA ARG A 146 3.44 8.32 -19.12
C ARG A 146 4.63 9.09 -18.56
N ILE A 147 4.70 9.19 -17.23
CA ILE A 147 5.85 9.78 -16.52
C ILE A 147 7.17 9.07 -16.88
N ASP A 148 8.20 9.87 -17.17
CA ASP A 148 9.56 9.38 -17.36
C ASP A 148 10.25 9.15 -16.00
N ASP A 149 11.14 8.17 -15.92
CA ASP A 149 11.80 7.77 -14.67
C ASP A 149 12.69 8.88 -14.08
N ASN A 150 13.23 9.79 -14.90
CA ASN A 150 13.98 10.95 -14.44
C ASN A 150 13.10 12.16 -14.05
N THR A 151 11.78 12.08 -14.22
CA THR A 151 10.83 13.10 -13.75
C THR A 151 10.23 12.71 -12.40
N ILE A 152 9.59 11.54 -12.34
CA ILE A 152 9.16 10.86 -11.11
C ILE A 152 9.53 9.39 -11.33
N PRO A 153 10.32 8.74 -10.44
CA PRO A 153 10.81 7.38 -10.67
C PRO A 153 9.67 6.36 -10.89
N ALA A 154 9.38 6.06 -12.15
CA ALA A 154 8.29 5.17 -12.57
C ALA A 154 8.51 3.72 -12.13
N ARG A 155 9.77 3.33 -11.84
CA ARG A 155 10.10 2.03 -11.23
C ARG A 155 9.63 1.91 -9.78
N GLY A 156 9.42 3.03 -9.09
CA GLY A 156 8.90 3.09 -7.73
C GLY A 156 7.38 3.13 -7.73
N LYS A 157 6.75 2.43 -6.79
CA LYS A 157 5.29 2.49 -6.61
C LYS A 157 4.92 3.66 -5.68
N ILE A 158 5.14 4.87 -6.18
CA ILE A 158 5.00 6.15 -5.46
C ILE A 158 3.58 6.69 -5.64
N SER A 159 2.96 7.17 -4.57
CA SER A 159 1.56 7.63 -4.55
C SER A 159 1.34 8.87 -5.42
N GLY A 160 2.20 9.90 -5.30
CA GLY A 160 2.10 11.11 -6.13
C GLY A 160 2.19 10.85 -7.64
N ALA A 161 2.83 9.76 -8.07
CA ALA A 161 2.91 9.37 -9.48
C ALA A 161 1.55 8.96 -10.07
N TYR A 162 0.59 8.54 -9.25
CA TYR A 162 -0.70 8.03 -9.73
C TYR A 162 -1.66 9.14 -10.17
N VAL A 163 -1.34 10.42 -9.92
CA VAL A 163 -2.03 11.56 -10.55
C VAL A 163 -1.93 11.47 -12.09
N ASN A 164 -0.84 10.91 -12.63
CA ASN A 164 -0.70 10.68 -14.07
C ASN A 164 -1.53 9.49 -14.59
N SER A 165 -1.86 8.54 -13.73
CA SER A 165 -2.57 7.31 -14.09
C SER A 165 -4.08 7.37 -13.88
N ALA A 166 -4.54 8.21 -12.94
CA ALA A 166 -5.95 8.41 -12.62
C ALA A 166 -6.69 9.06 -13.78
#